data_AF-A0A3M1DZF0-F1
#
_entry.id   AF-A0A3M1DZF0-F1
#
_cell.length_a   1.000
_cell.length_b   1.000
_cell.length_c   1.000
_cell.angle_alpha   90.00
_cell.angle_beta   90.00
_cell.angle_gamma   90.00
#
_symmetry.space_group_name_H-M   'P 1'
#
loop_
_entity.id
_entity.type
_entity.pdbx_description
1 polymer ?
#
loop_
_entity_poly.entity_id
_entity_poly.type
_entity_poly.pdbx_seq_one_letter_code
_entity_poly.pdbx_strand_id
1 'polypeptide(L)'
;MTLANRGLPEVEVLRGERDSEIALTLLRCVGWLSRDDFPCRRGHAGPALPVPEAQCPGHHTFRYALILHPGDWRQGFVEADHFQTDLRAVAVPPHPGPLPPALSFVRVEPPALRMSALKPSEDGTAVILRL
;
A
#
# COMPACT_ATOMS: atom_id res chain seq x y z
N MET A 1 -17.48 -2.40 -1.06
CA MET A 1 -16.53 -2.07 0.02
C MET A 1 -15.14 -2.45 -0.45
N THR A 2 -14.17 -1.56 -0.20
CA THR A 2 -12.75 -1.78 -0.51
C THR A 2 -11.94 -1.69 0.78
N LEU A 3 -11.02 -2.64 0.99
CA LEU A 3 -10.03 -2.60 2.06
C LEU A 3 -8.73 -2.03 1.49
N ALA A 4 -8.33 -0.84 1.94
CA ALA A 4 -7.02 -0.27 1.64
C ALA A 4 -6.05 -0.55 2.78
N ASN A 5 -4.79 -0.84 2.46
CA ASN A 5 -3.74 -1.06 3.45
C ASN A 5 -2.45 -0.32 3.05
N ARG A 6 -1.58 -0.05 4.02
CA ARG A 6 -0.21 0.38 3.77
C ARG A 6 0.76 -0.66 4.32
N GLY A 7 1.42 -1.40 3.42
CA GLY A 7 2.45 -2.36 3.78
C GLY A 7 1.92 -3.67 4.38
N LEU A 8 0.65 -4.02 4.15
CA LEU A 8 0.03 -5.27 4.60
C LEU A 8 -0.40 -6.09 3.38
N PRO A 9 0.53 -6.81 2.73
CA PRO A 9 0.29 -7.43 1.43
C PRO A 9 -0.55 -8.72 1.50
N GLU A 10 -0.70 -9.32 2.68
CA GLU A 10 -1.37 -10.61 2.85
C GLU A 10 -2.85 -10.39 3.25
N VAL A 11 -3.74 -10.89 2.39
CA VAL A 11 -5.19 -10.80 2.56
C VAL A 11 -5.83 -12.12 2.14
N GLU A 12 -6.87 -12.54 2.87
CA GLU A 12 -7.66 -13.72 2.56
C GLU A 12 -9.15 -13.37 2.54
N VAL A 13 -9.90 -13.98 1.61
CA VAL A 13 -11.36 -13.84 1.57
C VAL A 13 -11.98 -15.16 2.04
N LEU A 14 -12.56 -15.14 3.23
CA LEU A 14 -13.27 -16.28 3.80
C LEU A 14 -14.71 -16.23 3.33
N ARG A 15 -15.15 -17.27 2.63
CA ARG A 15 -16.52 -17.38 2.11
C ARG A 15 -17.37 -18.17 3.10
N GLY A 16 -18.33 -17.51 3.74
CA GLY A 16 -19.39 -18.16 4.50
C GLY A 16 -20.59 -18.51 3.60
N GLU A 17 -21.59 -19.18 4.18
CA GLU A 17 -22.83 -19.54 3.46
C GLU A 17 -23.67 -18.32 3.05
N ARG A 18 -23.59 -17.23 3.81
CA ARG A 18 -24.40 -16.01 3.61
C ARG A 18 -23.56 -14.76 3.40
N ASP A 19 -22.39 -14.70 4.03
CA ASP A 19 -21.53 -13.52 4.05
C ASP A 19 -20.10 -13.88 3.65
N SER A 20 -19.31 -12.88 3.26
CA SER A 20 -17.88 -13.02 3.00
C SER A 20 -17.10 -12.09 3.92
N GLU A 21 -16.01 -12.61 4.47
CA GLU A 21 -15.11 -11.87 5.36
C GLU A 21 -13.78 -11.61 4.67
N ILE A 22 -13.20 -10.43 4.90
CA ILE A 22 -11.86 -10.10 4.43
C ILE A 22 -10.94 -10.12 5.65
N ALA A 23 -10.08 -11.13 5.74
CA ALA A 23 -9.06 -11.25 6.76
C ALA A 23 -7.78 -10.55 6.28
N LEU A 24 -7.35 -9.51 7.02
CA LEU A 24 -6.10 -8.80 6.78
C LEU A 24 -5.05 -9.26 7.79
N THR A 25 -3.96 -9.85 7.31
CA THR A 25 -2.86 -10.21 8.20
C THR A 25 -2.12 -8.94 8.62
N LEU A 26 -2.19 -8.60 9.91
CA LEU A 26 -1.45 -7.47 10.47
C LEU A 26 0.01 -7.83 10.76
N LEU A 27 0.25 -9.02 11.34
CA LEU A 27 1.57 -9.46 11.74
C LEU A 27 1.66 -10.99 11.66
N ARG A 28 2.80 -11.51 11.19
CA ARG A 28 3.11 -12.94 11.22
C ARG A 28 4.50 -13.16 11.80
N CYS A 29 4.55 -13.84 12.94
CA CYS A 29 5.78 -14.12 13.68
C CYS A 29 6.21 -15.57 13.45
N VAL A 30 7.45 -15.80 13.03
CA VAL A 30 8.00 -17.16 12.79
C VAL A 30 9.36 -17.31 13.46
N GLY A 31 9.70 -18.54 13.88
CA GLY A 31 10.96 -18.81 14.59
C GLY A 31 12.07 -19.38 13.71
N TRP A 32 11.71 -19.88 12.53
CA TRP A 32 12.61 -20.62 11.64
C TRP A 32 12.36 -20.22 10.20
N LEU A 33 13.44 -20.09 9.42
CA LEU A 33 13.37 -19.78 7.99
C LEU A 33 12.69 -20.92 7.21
N SER A 34 12.93 -22.15 7.63
CA SER A 34 12.33 -23.34 7.06
C SER A 34 12.17 -24.40 8.15
N ARG A 35 11.02 -25.06 8.14
CA ARG A 35 10.74 -26.26 8.94
C ARG A 35 10.35 -27.40 8.01
N ASP A 36 10.44 -28.63 8.46
CA ASP A 36 10.08 -29.85 7.74
C ASP A 36 8.84 -30.55 8.29
N ASP A 37 8.26 -30.00 9.35
CA ASP A 37 7.08 -30.52 10.05
C ASP A 37 5.75 -29.94 9.56
N PHE A 38 5.69 -29.52 8.29
CA PHE A 38 4.46 -29.02 7.67
C PHE A 38 3.62 -30.17 7.09
N PRO A 39 2.32 -30.29 7.42
CA PRO A 39 1.45 -31.34 6.87
C PRO A 39 1.30 -31.27 5.34
N CYS A 40 1.40 -30.07 4.79
CA CYS A 40 1.15 -29.78 3.38
C CYS A 40 2.38 -29.92 2.47
N ARG A 41 3.58 -30.20 3.02
CA ARG A 41 4.78 -30.41 2.20
C ARG A 41 5.80 -31.30 2.91
N ARG A 42 6.47 -32.15 2.13
CA ARG A 42 7.52 -33.03 2.66
C ARG A 42 8.86 -32.30 2.72
N GLY A 43 9.55 -32.38 3.86
CA GLY A 43 10.91 -31.86 4.03
C GLY A 43 10.97 -30.34 4.11
N HIS A 44 12.15 -29.77 3.92
CA HIS A 44 12.42 -28.33 4.03
C HIS A 44 12.24 -27.59 2.69
N ALA A 45 11.84 -26.31 2.73
CA ALA A 45 11.78 -25.41 1.57
C ALA A 45 13.03 -24.50 1.45
N GLY A 46 13.95 -24.64 2.42
CA GLY A 46 15.16 -23.85 2.59
C GLY A 46 15.93 -24.35 3.82
N PRO A 47 17.07 -23.74 4.17
CA PRO A 47 17.87 -24.22 5.29
C PRO A 47 17.13 -24.07 6.63
N ALA A 48 17.27 -25.07 7.50
CA ALA A 48 16.71 -25.07 8.85
C ALA A 48 17.51 -24.12 9.76
N LEU A 49 17.24 -22.82 9.64
CA LEU A 49 17.94 -21.77 10.38
C LEU A 49 16.98 -21.05 11.35
N PRO A 50 17.36 -20.89 12.63
CA PRO A 50 16.58 -20.09 13.56
C PRO A 50 16.68 -18.61 13.17
N VAL A 51 15.54 -17.91 13.22
CA VAL A 51 15.42 -16.50 12.85
C VAL A 51 14.71 -15.73 13.98
N PRO A 52 15.37 -15.51 15.13
CA PRO A 52 14.73 -14.93 16.32
C PRO A 52 14.11 -13.54 16.05
N GLU A 53 14.71 -12.74 15.17
CA GLU A 53 14.19 -11.42 14.81
C GLU A 53 12.93 -11.48 13.94
N ALA A 54 12.65 -12.60 13.26
CA ALA A 54 11.41 -12.82 12.51
C ALA A 54 10.18 -13.07 13.41
N GLN A 55 10.38 -13.05 14.75
CA GLN A 55 9.29 -12.89 15.70
C GLN A 55 8.75 -11.46 15.75
N CYS A 56 9.45 -10.50 15.13
CA CYS A 56 9.05 -9.10 15.08
C CYS A 56 8.78 -8.51 16.48
N PRO A 57 9.73 -8.55 17.43
CA PRO A 57 9.52 -7.98 18.76
C PRO A 57 9.39 -6.44 18.70
N GLY A 58 8.71 -5.86 19.68
CA GLY A 58 8.55 -4.40 19.82
C GLY A 58 7.18 -3.87 19.41
N HIS A 59 7.07 -2.55 19.26
CA HIS A 59 5.82 -1.87 18.94
C HIS A 59 5.65 -1.78 17.42
N HIS A 60 4.50 -2.23 16.93
CA HIS A 60 4.09 -2.11 15.54
C HIS A 60 2.87 -1.19 15.38
N THR A 61 2.85 -0.41 14.31
CA THR A 61 1.69 0.40 13.92
C THR A 61 1.25 -0.02 12.54
N PHE A 62 -0.02 -0.43 12.42
CA PHE A 62 -0.62 -0.90 11.18
C PHE A 62 -1.62 0.12 10.67
N ARG A 63 -1.56 0.43 9.36
CA ARG A 63 -2.46 1.42 8.73
C ARG A 63 -3.29 0.74 7.65
N TYR A 64 -4.60 0.74 7.84
CA TYR A 64 -5.59 0.25 6.88
C TYR A 64 -6.88 1.07 7.00
N ALA A 65 -7.73 0.98 5.98
CA ALA A 65 -9.00 1.70 5.91
C ALA A 65 -10.07 0.86 5.21
N LEU A 66 -11.31 0.97 5.70
CA LEU A 66 -12.49 0.46 5.04
C LEU A 66 -13.16 1.60 4.27
N ILE A 67 -13.22 1.45 2.94
CA ILE A 67 -13.77 2.44 2.02
C ILE A 67 -15.11 1.90 1.53
N LEU A 68 -16.19 2.52 2.00
CA LEU A 68 -17.54 2.22 1.54
C LEU A 68 -17.85 3.02 0.28
N HIS A 69 -18.38 2.37 -0.73
CA HIS A 69 -18.73 3.00 -2.00
C HIS A 69 -20.08 2.43 -2.49
N PRO A 70 -20.97 3.28 -3.03
CA PRO A 70 -22.31 2.87 -3.45
C PRO A 70 -22.32 2.12 -4.78
N GLY A 71 -21.31 2.34 -5.63
CA GLY A 71 -21.17 1.65 -6.92
C GLY A 71 -20.17 0.51 -6.89
N ASP A 72 -19.52 0.27 -8.03
CA ASP A 72 -18.56 -0.82 -8.18
C ASP A 72 -17.24 -0.58 -7.40
N TRP A 73 -16.41 -1.63 -7.33
CA TRP A 73 -15.12 -1.61 -6.64
C TRP A 73 -14.14 -0.55 -7.17
N ARG A 74 -14.30 -0.08 -8.42
CA ARG A 74 -13.42 0.92 -9.03
C ARG A 74 -13.60 2.29 -8.39
N GLN A 75 -14.73 2.54 -7.75
CA GLN A 75 -14.96 3.80 -7.02
C GLN A 75 -14.10 3.89 -5.75
N GLY A 76 -13.79 2.76 -5.10
CA GLY A 76 -12.94 2.74 -3.91
C GLY A 76 -11.44 2.93 -4.21
N PHE A 77 -11.04 2.81 -5.48
CA PHE A 77 -9.64 2.82 -5.89
C PHE A 77 -8.96 4.18 -5.79
N VAL A 78 -9.69 5.26 -6.10
CA VAL A 78 -9.15 6.63 -5.95
C VAL A 78 -8.83 6.91 -4.48
N GLU A 79 -9.76 6.61 -3.58
CA GLU A 79 -9.55 6.76 -2.14
C GLU A 79 -8.47 5.81 -1.61
N ALA A 80 -8.37 4.58 -2.12
CA ALA A 80 -7.32 3.65 -1.74
C ALA A 80 -5.91 4.12 -2.19
N ASP A 81 -5.80 4.80 -3.33
CA ASP A 81 -4.54 5.40 -3.79
C ASP A 81 -4.16 6.63 -2.97
N HIS A 82 -5.12 7.53 -2.72
CA HIS A 82 -4.91 8.66 -1.82
C HIS A 82 -4.50 8.18 -0.42
N PHE A 83 -5.08 7.05 0.02
CA PHE A 83 -4.69 6.42 1.26
C PHE A 83 -3.23 5.96 1.25
N GLN A 84 -2.49 5.84 0.14
CA GLN A 84 -1.08 5.42 0.18
C GLN A 84 -0.08 6.52 0.58
N THR A 85 -0.43 7.79 0.39
CA THR A 85 0.52 8.90 0.53
C THR A 85 -0.05 10.01 1.40
N ASP A 86 0.73 10.47 2.38
CA ASP A 86 0.33 11.59 3.23
C ASP A 86 0.53 12.93 2.50
N LEU A 87 -0.37 13.88 2.77
CA LEU A 87 -0.21 15.25 2.28
C LEU A 87 1.03 15.89 2.88
N ARG A 88 1.78 16.63 2.05
CA ARG A 88 2.92 17.44 2.49
C ARG A 88 2.48 18.88 2.66
N ALA A 89 2.67 19.42 3.85
CA ALA A 89 2.42 20.82 4.16
C ALA A 89 3.70 21.48 4.67
N VAL A 90 3.98 22.69 4.20
CA VAL A 90 5.11 23.51 4.65
C VAL A 90 4.59 24.90 4.93
N ALA A 91 4.77 25.39 6.16
CA ALA A 91 4.39 26.75 6.52
C ALA A 91 5.50 27.72 6.07
N VAL A 92 5.10 28.82 5.43
CA VAL A 92 6.01 29.88 4.99
C VAL A 92 5.46 31.25 5.42
N PRO A 93 6.31 32.23 5.77
CA PRO A 93 5.88 33.60 5.98
C PRO A 93 5.33 34.21 4.68
N PRO A 94 4.49 35.26 4.76
CA PRO A 94 4.05 35.98 3.56
C PRO A 94 5.24 36.60 2.81
N HIS A 95 5.33 36.35 1.51
CA HIS A 95 6.33 36.95 0.62
C HIS A 95 5.79 37.02 -0.82
N PRO A 96 6.30 37.94 -1.67
CA PRO A 96 6.02 37.89 -3.10
C PRO A 96 6.64 36.64 -3.73
N GLY A 97 6.06 36.16 -4.83
CA GLY A 97 6.58 35.01 -5.56
C GLY A 97 6.00 34.93 -6.97
N PRO A 98 6.69 34.23 -7.90
CA PRO A 98 6.23 34.12 -9.28
C PRO A 98 5.12 33.07 -9.47
N LEU A 99 4.86 32.23 -8.47
CA LEU A 99 3.85 31.17 -8.54
C LEU A 99 2.51 31.64 -7.98
N PRO A 100 1.38 31.18 -8.56
CA PRO A 100 0.05 31.47 -8.02
C PRO A 100 -0.19 30.74 -6.69
N PRO A 101 -1.14 31.20 -5.86
CA PRO A 101 -1.49 30.55 -4.59
C PRO A 101 -2.03 29.13 -4.72
N ALA A 102 -2.55 28.76 -5.90
CA ALA A 102 -3.03 27.41 -6.21
C ALA A 102 -2.55 27.02 -7.62
N LEU A 103 -1.98 25.82 -7.74
CA LEU A 103 -1.43 25.29 -8.99
C LEU A 103 -1.65 23.78 -9.07
N SER A 104 -1.98 23.29 -10.25
CA SER A 104 -1.94 21.86 -10.59
C SER A 104 -0.85 21.63 -11.63
N PHE A 105 0.11 20.76 -11.34
CA PHE A 105 1.21 20.46 -12.28
C PHE A 105 0.78 19.51 -13.41
N VAL A 106 -0.04 18.51 -13.07
CA VAL A 106 -0.49 17.47 -14.00
C VAL A 106 -1.97 17.22 -13.76
N ARG A 107 -2.72 16.96 -14.83
CA ARG A 107 -4.11 16.48 -14.80
C ARG A 107 -4.16 15.18 -15.60
N VAL A 108 -4.69 14.12 -14.99
CA VAL A 108 -4.79 12.79 -15.61
C VAL A 108 -6.25 12.46 -15.81
N GLU A 109 -6.62 12.14 -17.06
CA GLU A 109 -7.97 11.74 -17.45
C GLU A 109 -7.88 10.57 -18.45
N PRO A 110 -8.76 9.54 -18.36
CA PRO A 110 -9.83 9.37 -17.38
C PRO A 110 -9.32 8.93 -15.99
N PRO A 111 -10.16 8.98 -14.93
CA PRO A 111 -9.80 8.54 -13.58
C PRO A 111 -9.31 7.09 -13.46
N ALA A 112 -9.55 6.27 -14.48
CA ALA A 112 -9.05 4.91 -14.55
C ALA A 112 -7.53 4.82 -14.83
N LEU A 113 -6.90 5.88 -15.34
CA LEU A 113 -5.45 5.95 -15.55
C LEU A 113 -4.76 6.35 -14.25
N ARG A 114 -3.68 5.63 -13.88
CA ARG A 114 -3.00 5.80 -12.60
C ARG A 114 -1.57 6.25 -12.79
N MET A 115 -1.26 7.48 -12.37
CA MET A 115 0.13 7.93 -12.36
C MET A 115 0.95 7.15 -11.34
N SER A 116 1.95 6.41 -11.82
CA SER A 116 2.89 5.65 -10.98
C SER A 116 4.25 6.33 -10.80
N ALA A 117 4.57 7.33 -11.63
CA ALA A 117 5.73 8.20 -11.42
C ALA A 117 5.59 9.57 -12.10
N LEU A 118 6.16 10.57 -11.44
CA LEU A 118 6.47 11.88 -11.99
C LEU A 118 7.88 12.25 -11.50
N LYS A 119 8.87 12.24 -12.40
CA LYS A 119 10.26 12.50 -12.05
C LYS A 119 11.00 13.24 -13.18
N PRO A 120 12.10 13.95 -12.91
CA PRO A 120 12.97 14.42 -13.99
C PRO A 120 13.58 13.24 -14.78
N SER A 121 13.92 13.49 -16.04
CA SER A 121 14.81 12.61 -16.80
C SER A 121 16.21 12.56 -16.18
N GLU A 122 16.99 11.53 -16.52
CA GLU A 122 18.33 11.34 -15.92
C GLU A 122 19.30 12.46 -16.28
N ASP A 123 19.15 13.06 -17.46
CA ASP A 123 19.90 14.22 -17.93
C ASP A 123 19.30 15.57 -17.45
N GLY A 124 18.16 15.55 -16.75
CA GLY A 124 17.49 16.74 -16.21
C GLY A 124 16.81 17.64 -17.26
N THR A 125 16.74 17.22 -18.53
CA THR A 125 16.20 18.06 -19.62
C THR A 125 14.69 17.92 -19.82
N ALA A 126 14.08 16.89 -19.24
CA ALA A 126 12.68 16.56 -19.41
C ALA A 126 12.03 16.08 -18.11
N VAL A 127 10.70 15.95 -18.15
CA VAL A 127 9.90 15.31 -17.10
C VAL A 127 9.38 13.99 -17.63
N ILE A 128 9.62 12.92 -16.87
CA ILE A 128 9.10 11.57 -17.12
C ILE A 128 7.82 11.41 -16.30
N LEU A 129 6.72 11.19 -17.01
CA LEU A 129 5.44 10.77 -16.46
C LEU A 129 5.21 9.30 -16.84
N ARG A 130 4.85 8.46 -15.86
CA ARG A 130 4.42 7.08 -16.11
C ARG A 130 3.01 6.87 -15.57
N LEU A 131 2.13 6.40 -16.43
CA LEU A 131 0.74 6.03 -16.15
C LEU A 131 0.58 4.52 -15.90
#